data_AF-A0A9P3ZND0-F1
#
_entry.id   AF-A0A9P3ZND0-F1
#
_cell.length_a   1.000
_cell.length_b   1.000
_cell.length_c   1.000
_cell.angle_alpha   90.00
_cell.angle_beta   90.00
_cell.angle_gamma   90.00
#
_symmetry.space_group_name_H-M   'P 1'
#
loop_
_entity.id
_entity.type
_entity.pdbx_description
1 polymer ?
#
loop_
_entity_poly.entity_id
_entity_poly.type
_entity_poly.pdbx_seq_one_letter_code
_entity_poly.pdbx_strand_id
1 'polypeptide(L)'
;MKTTLINEDLTLVVEDAIPASTVYSPEEILALAVCASPNGSTDPGDLALLHAARERGIQLNYAQQADSWEAPSGERHYSTAILKAADKEDAVPFMVARGNLNALEKLCEVSNLEKERMNKAFEAYDPSGFQPVGIAVHRSGAPWRLLGVVPMHAMRDVRHLSKAKANFRYFHVWDWPLRVLHWTWVFCIIGLAVTGICIAEGWFLKMGDLHGAFQFGTLRFVHYALGWTLVVVMMLRFSCFFMASNKYQSFRALFPVSRQQWKDLYTTAVDYVFARSYDGPRYIGHNPLQQWTYTGVYVLFTTMIVTGLALYALYEPRHWFYHWFMPLNDLIGVPYVRLIHLIGMWCFIIFAMIHVYLSILSGNVDRDGTISSMFSGGRWLRKGVKFRDE
;
A
#
# COMPACT_ATOMS: atom_id res chain seq x y z
N MET A 1 18.47 19.84 15.27
CA MET A 1 17.05 19.86 15.68
C MET A 1 16.21 20.26 14.46
N LYS A 2 15.17 19.48 14.10
CA LYS A 2 14.41 19.69 12.85
C LYS A 2 13.27 20.69 13.05
N THR A 3 13.34 21.85 12.40
CA THR A 3 12.28 22.85 12.45
C THR A 3 11.42 22.77 11.20
N THR A 4 10.09 22.78 11.38
CA THR A 4 9.09 22.48 10.35
C THR A 4 8.22 23.72 10.08
N LEU A 5 8.27 24.28 8.87
CA LEU A 5 7.31 25.31 8.44
C LEU A 5 6.29 24.70 7.47
N ILE A 6 5.00 24.84 7.79
CA ILE A 6 3.88 24.22 7.07
C ILE A 6 3.25 25.26 6.13
N ASN A 7 3.30 25.02 4.82
CA ASN A 7 2.50 25.75 3.84
C ASN A 7 1.66 24.77 3.01
N GLU A 8 0.35 24.72 3.29
CA GLU A 8 -0.78 23.89 2.79
C GLU A 8 -0.54 22.44 2.32
N ASP A 9 0.54 22.12 1.60
CA ASP A 9 0.95 20.76 1.16
C ASP A 9 2.47 20.47 1.26
N LEU A 10 3.28 21.45 1.66
CA LEU A 10 4.75 21.38 1.65
C LEU A 10 5.31 21.83 3.00
N THR A 11 6.17 20.99 3.57
CA THR A 11 6.87 21.17 4.83
C THR A 11 8.33 21.48 4.52
N LEU A 12 8.77 22.69 4.87
CA LEU A 12 10.19 23.02 4.82
C LEU A 12 10.84 22.64 6.14
N VAL A 13 11.87 21.82 6.07
CA VAL A 13 12.66 21.42 7.21
C VAL A 13 14.03 22.09 7.14
N VAL A 14 14.37 22.78 8.22
CA VAL A 14 15.68 23.42 8.41
C VAL A 14 16.45 22.62 9.46
N GLU A 15 17.64 22.15 9.10
CA GLU A 15 18.54 21.41 10.00
C GLU A 15 19.56 22.33 10.68
N ASP A 16 20.43 21.76 11.50
CA ASP A 16 21.45 22.53 12.21
C ASP A 16 22.48 23.05 11.19
N ALA A 17 22.92 24.30 11.38
CA ALA A 17 23.90 24.88 10.49
C ALA A 17 25.25 24.16 10.63
N ILE A 18 25.92 23.96 9.51
CA ILE A 18 27.19 23.26 9.44
C ILE A 18 28.28 24.31 9.21
N PRO A 19 29.11 24.60 10.21
CA PRO A 19 30.14 25.62 10.08
C PRO A 19 31.30 25.12 9.20
N ALA A 20 31.83 26.01 8.36
CA ALA A 20 33.00 25.73 7.53
C ALA A 20 34.26 25.54 8.40
N SER A 21 34.36 26.32 9.49
CA SER A 21 35.46 26.30 10.44
C SER A 21 34.95 26.23 11.88
N THR A 22 35.74 25.65 12.80
CA THR A 22 35.39 25.51 14.23
C THR A 22 35.28 26.84 14.98
N VAL A 23 35.65 27.94 14.32
CA VAL A 23 35.59 29.31 14.88
C VAL A 23 34.14 29.81 14.95
N TYR A 24 33.26 29.35 14.06
CA TYR A 24 31.90 29.88 13.93
C TYR A 24 30.86 28.96 14.56
N SER A 25 29.92 29.55 15.29
CA SER A 25 28.84 28.79 15.92
C SER A 25 27.69 28.54 14.92
N PRO A 26 27.05 27.36 14.94
CA PRO A 26 25.88 27.08 14.12
C PRO A 26 24.73 28.08 14.31
N GLU A 27 24.58 28.58 15.54
CA GLU A 27 23.53 29.54 15.90
C GLU A 27 23.78 30.91 15.25
N GLU A 28 25.02 31.38 15.24
CA GLU A 28 25.39 32.63 14.57
C GLU A 28 25.18 32.53 13.05
N ILE A 29 25.52 31.38 12.45
CA ILE A 29 25.31 31.13 11.02
C ILE A 29 23.81 31.20 10.68
N LEU A 30 22.95 30.55 11.48
CA LEU A 30 21.50 30.62 11.26
C LEU A 30 20.95 32.03 11.49
N ALA A 31 21.43 32.75 12.51
CA ALA A 31 21.03 34.14 12.77
C ALA A 31 21.38 35.06 11.58
N LEU A 32 22.59 34.94 11.04
CA LEU A 32 23.02 35.68 9.86
C LEU A 32 22.20 35.29 8.62
N ALA A 33 21.82 34.02 8.48
CA ALA A 33 20.95 33.55 7.39
C ALA A 33 19.60 34.29 7.38
N VAL A 34 19.01 34.41 8.58
CA VAL A 34 17.72 35.08 8.80
C VAL A 34 17.87 36.57 8.53
N CYS A 35 18.85 37.24 9.15
CA CYS A 35 19.03 38.69 9.01
C CYS A 35 19.44 39.11 7.59
N ALA A 36 20.07 38.23 6.82
CA ALA A 36 20.39 38.48 5.41
C ALA A 36 19.19 38.29 4.45
N SER A 37 18.03 37.85 4.96
CA SER A 37 16.79 37.77 4.19
C SER A 37 16.18 39.17 4.00
N PRO A 38 15.42 39.43 2.92
CA PRO A 38 14.70 40.69 2.79
C PRO A 38 13.78 40.95 3.98
N ASN A 39 13.82 42.16 4.52
CA ASN A 39 12.88 42.59 5.57
C ASN A 39 11.43 42.44 5.09
N GLY A 40 10.62 41.64 5.79
CA GLY A 40 9.22 41.39 5.43
C GLY A 40 9.02 40.40 4.27
N SER A 41 10.03 39.61 3.92
CA SER A 41 9.91 38.55 2.90
C SER A 41 8.75 37.60 3.20
N THR A 42 7.97 37.28 2.17
CA THR A 42 6.91 36.27 2.19
C THR A 42 7.38 34.93 1.62
N ASP A 43 8.67 34.81 1.27
CA ASP A 43 9.20 33.57 0.72
C ASP A 43 9.19 32.45 1.77
N PRO A 44 8.66 31.25 1.43
CA PRO A 44 8.61 30.13 2.37
C PRO A 44 9.97 29.73 2.95
N GLY A 45 11.06 29.86 2.18
CA GLY A 45 12.41 29.54 2.66
C GLY A 45 12.89 30.51 3.73
N ASP A 46 12.64 31.81 3.54
CA ASP A 46 12.99 32.85 4.51
C ASP A 46 12.19 32.71 5.81
N LEU A 47 10.88 32.42 5.68
CA LEU A 47 10.02 32.14 6.81
C LEU A 47 10.46 30.88 7.57
N ALA A 48 10.91 29.83 6.86
CA ALA A 48 11.39 28.61 7.48
C ALA A 48 12.66 28.84 8.30
N LEU A 49 13.61 29.66 7.80
CA LEU A 49 14.80 30.06 8.55
C LEU A 49 14.44 30.87 9.80
N LEU A 50 13.53 31.84 9.67
CA LEU A 50 13.03 32.65 10.79
C LEU A 50 12.38 31.77 11.86
N HIS A 51 11.54 30.82 11.43
CA HIS A 51 10.90 29.87 12.33
C HIS A 51 11.92 28.96 13.02
N ALA A 52 12.96 28.50 12.31
CA ALA A 52 14.06 27.72 12.87
C ALA A 52 14.85 28.49 13.93
N ALA A 53 15.15 29.77 13.68
CA ALA A 53 15.81 30.61 14.67
C ALA A 53 14.94 30.81 15.92
N ARG A 54 13.63 31.06 15.75
CA ARG A 54 12.69 31.25 16.86
C ARG A 54 12.50 29.99 17.69
N GLU A 55 12.32 28.83 17.06
CA GLU A 55 12.13 27.55 17.75
C GLU A 55 13.37 27.17 18.58
N ARG A 56 14.56 27.50 18.08
CA ARG A 56 15.84 27.29 18.78
C ARG A 56 16.15 28.37 19.82
N GLY A 57 15.30 29.39 19.96
CA GLY A 57 15.51 30.50 20.90
C GLY A 57 16.72 31.38 20.57
N ILE A 58 17.16 31.41 19.30
CA ILE A 58 18.34 32.16 18.87
C ILE A 58 17.99 33.67 18.83
N GLN A 59 18.80 34.48 19.49
CA GLN A 59 18.67 35.94 19.46
C GLN A 59 19.24 36.52 18.16
N LEU A 60 18.41 37.27 17.44
CA LEU A 60 18.82 37.94 16.19
C LEU A 60 19.52 39.26 16.54
N ASN A 61 20.83 39.18 16.80
CA ASN A 61 21.65 40.32 17.25
C ASN A 61 22.07 41.26 16.10
N TYR A 62 21.61 41.01 14.88
CA TYR A 62 21.98 41.77 13.69
C TYR A 62 20.74 42.36 13.04
N ALA A 63 20.81 43.62 12.62
CA ALA A 63 19.77 44.30 11.87
C ALA A 63 20.25 44.59 10.45
N GLN A 64 19.37 44.35 9.46
CA GLN A 64 19.62 44.71 8.07
C GLN A 64 19.43 46.22 7.87
N GLN A 65 20.39 46.87 7.20
CA GLN A 65 20.25 48.27 6.81
C GLN A 65 19.17 48.41 5.73
N ALA A 66 18.33 49.43 5.85
CA ALA A 66 17.26 49.70 4.87
C ALA A 66 17.83 49.81 3.44
N ASP A 67 17.13 49.20 2.49
CA ASP A 67 17.47 49.17 1.05
C ASP A 67 18.86 48.62 0.70
N SER A 68 19.51 47.90 1.62
CA SER A 68 20.82 47.29 1.39
C SER A 68 20.78 45.89 0.81
N TRP A 69 19.58 45.31 0.64
CA TRP A 69 19.41 43.97 0.11
C TRP A 69 19.42 43.97 -1.42
N GLU A 70 20.28 43.13 -2.00
CA GLU A 70 20.37 42.91 -3.44
C GLU A 70 19.96 41.49 -3.80
N ALA A 71 19.05 41.37 -4.75
CA ALA A 71 18.56 40.09 -5.25
C ALA A 71 19.64 39.31 -6.03
N PRO A 72 19.55 37.97 -6.07
CA PRO A 72 20.37 37.16 -6.97
C PRO A 72 20.09 37.53 -8.44
N SER A 73 21.12 37.49 -9.29
CA SER A 73 21.00 37.69 -10.75
C SER A 73 21.34 36.39 -11.51
N GLY A 74 21.15 36.39 -12.84
CA GLY A 74 21.45 35.23 -13.67
C GLY A 74 22.92 34.78 -13.61
N GLU A 75 23.85 35.72 -13.42
CA GLU A 75 25.28 35.45 -13.25
C GLU A 75 25.67 35.26 -11.77
N ARG A 76 24.83 35.74 -10.84
CA ARG A 76 25.09 35.80 -9.41
C ARG A 76 24.02 35.06 -8.63
N HIS A 77 24.25 33.77 -8.36
CA HIS A 77 23.30 32.92 -7.62
C HIS A 77 23.35 33.10 -6.08
N TYR A 78 23.59 34.32 -5.61
CA TYR A 78 23.56 34.68 -4.19
C TYR A 78 23.09 36.13 -3.99
N SER A 79 22.25 36.37 -2.97
CA SER A 79 21.86 37.70 -2.53
C SER A 79 22.90 38.31 -1.61
N THR A 80 22.94 39.63 -1.47
CA THR A 80 23.72 40.32 -0.41
C THR A 80 22.84 41.23 0.42
N ALA A 81 23.24 41.40 1.67
CA ALA A 81 22.67 42.39 2.57
C ALA A 81 23.78 43.04 3.40
N ILE A 82 23.59 44.30 3.78
CA ILE A 82 24.47 44.96 4.76
C ILE A 82 23.83 44.82 6.12
N LEU A 83 24.55 44.19 7.05
CA LEU A 83 24.12 43.98 8.43
C LEU A 83 24.94 44.83 9.40
N LYS A 84 24.28 45.29 10.46
CA LYS A 84 24.87 45.99 11.60
C LYS A 84 24.44 45.29 12.89
N ALA A 85 25.33 45.19 13.87
CA ALA A 85 24.96 44.66 15.18
C ALA A 85 23.93 45.59 15.85
N ALA A 86 22.83 45.03 16.34
CA ALA A 86 21.69 45.79 16.85
C ALA A 86 21.93 46.36 18.26
N ASP A 87 22.90 45.81 18.99
CA ASP A 87 23.23 46.14 20.38
C ASP A 87 24.18 47.35 20.51
N LYS A 88 24.86 47.76 19.43
CA LYS A 88 25.89 48.80 19.45
C LYS A 88 25.71 49.81 18.32
N GLU A 89 25.43 51.06 18.67
CA GLU A 89 25.33 52.18 17.71
C GLU A 89 26.63 52.40 16.92
N ASP A 90 27.80 52.07 17.49
CA ASP A 90 29.11 52.19 16.85
C ASP A 90 29.58 50.94 16.09
N ALA A 91 28.73 49.92 15.94
CA ALA A 91 29.10 48.71 15.21
C ALA A 91 29.37 49.01 13.72
N VAL A 92 30.55 48.60 13.24
CA VAL A 92 30.92 48.70 11.82
C VAL A 92 30.01 47.78 11.00
N PRO A 93 29.32 48.29 9.97
CA PRO A 93 28.49 47.46 9.10
C PRO A 93 29.37 46.48 8.31
N PHE A 94 28.84 45.30 8.06
CA PHE A 94 29.50 44.28 7.24
C PHE A 94 28.51 43.68 6.24
N MET A 95 29.04 43.17 5.13
CA MET A 95 28.24 42.56 4.08
C MET A 95 28.10 41.06 4.33
N VAL A 96 26.91 40.54 4.08
CA VAL A 96 26.59 39.11 4.14
C VAL A 96 26.05 38.67 2.80
N ALA A 97 26.61 37.60 2.26
CA ALA A 97 26.13 36.94 1.06
C ALA A 97 25.43 35.63 1.43
N ARG A 98 24.25 35.39 0.85
CA ARG A 98 23.43 34.19 1.06
C ARG A 98 23.05 33.59 -0.28
N GLY A 99 23.25 32.29 -0.49
CA GLY A 99 22.85 31.66 -1.73
C GLY A 99 23.41 30.27 -1.95
N ASN A 100 23.59 29.92 -3.23
CA ASN A 100 24.12 28.61 -3.61
C ASN A 100 25.58 28.45 -3.15
N LEU A 101 25.89 27.33 -2.50
CA LEU A 101 27.24 27.00 -2.03
C LEU A 101 28.29 27.14 -3.14
N ASN A 102 28.03 26.60 -4.33
CA ASN A 102 28.96 26.64 -5.46
C ASN A 102 29.29 28.07 -5.93
N ALA A 103 28.35 29.00 -5.75
CA ALA A 103 28.56 30.40 -6.10
C ALA A 103 29.37 31.13 -5.01
N LEU A 104 29.12 30.81 -3.73
CA LEU A 104 29.88 31.37 -2.61
C LEU A 104 31.30 30.81 -2.50
N GLU A 105 31.53 29.55 -2.88
CA GLU A 105 32.88 28.97 -2.97
C GLU A 105 33.76 29.65 -4.01
N LYS A 106 33.17 30.20 -5.08
CA LYS A 106 33.89 31.01 -6.08
C LYS A 106 34.17 32.43 -5.58
N LEU A 107 33.33 32.94 -4.68
CA LEU A 107 33.45 34.28 -4.10
C LEU A 107 34.47 34.32 -2.97
N CYS A 108 34.54 33.26 -2.17
CA CYS A 108 35.38 33.17 -0.98
C CYS A 108 36.72 32.48 -1.26
N GLU A 109 37.78 32.93 -0.58
CA GLU A 109 39.01 32.17 -0.46
C GLU A 109 38.81 31.04 0.56
N VAL A 110 38.33 29.89 0.10
CA VAL A 110 38.06 28.72 0.96
C VAL A 110 39.25 27.76 0.92
N SER A 111 39.76 27.36 2.08
CA SER A 111 40.82 26.37 2.17
C SER A 111 40.35 24.97 1.72
N ASN A 112 41.27 24.11 1.26
CA ASN A 112 40.91 22.76 0.82
C ASN A 112 40.23 21.93 1.93
N LEU A 113 40.60 22.14 3.20
CA LEU A 113 39.99 21.46 4.34
C LEU A 113 38.54 21.91 4.58
N GLU A 114 38.26 23.20 4.44
CA GLU A 114 36.91 23.75 4.55
C GLU A 114 36.03 23.25 3.41
N LYS A 115 36.56 23.21 2.17
CA LYS A 115 35.86 22.63 1.01
C LYS A 115 35.52 21.16 1.21
N GLU A 116 36.45 20.35 1.69
CA GLU A 116 36.19 18.93 1.92
C GLU A 116 35.13 18.70 3.02
N ARG A 117 35.14 19.52 4.08
CA ARG A 117 34.08 19.48 5.10
C ARG A 117 32.71 19.87 4.54
N MET A 118 32.64 20.90 3.70
CA MET A 118 31.40 21.34 3.08
C MET A 118 30.88 20.33 2.05
N ASN A 119 31.75 19.72 1.25
CA ASN A 119 31.38 18.66 0.31
C ASN A 119 30.90 17.39 1.04
N LYS A 120 31.59 16.97 2.10
CA LYS A 120 31.19 15.81 2.89
C LYS A 120 29.84 16.05 3.60
N ALA A 121 29.62 17.27 4.08
CA ALA A 121 28.34 17.68 4.61
C ALA A 121 27.27 17.62 3.50
N PHE A 122 27.53 18.19 2.33
CA PHE A 122 26.63 18.14 1.19
C PHE A 122 26.28 16.69 0.79
N GLU A 123 27.26 15.81 0.62
CA GLU A 123 27.06 14.39 0.29
C GLU A 123 26.24 13.62 1.34
N ALA A 124 26.40 13.95 2.63
CA ALA A 124 25.60 13.34 3.69
C ALA A 124 24.11 13.70 3.58
N TYR A 125 23.78 14.82 2.94
CA TYR A 125 22.42 15.36 2.84
C TYR A 125 21.82 15.32 1.41
N ASP A 126 22.64 15.10 0.38
CA ASP A 126 22.25 14.98 -1.03
C ASP A 126 21.14 13.94 -1.30
N PRO A 127 21.14 12.73 -0.68
CA PRO A 127 20.11 11.71 -0.92
C PRO A 127 18.68 12.15 -0.56
N SER A 128 18.54 13.20 0.26
CA SER A 128 17.27 13.70 0.79
C SER A 128 16.73 14.94 0.05
N GLY A 129 17.38 15.39 -1.02
CA GLY A 129 16.95 16.55 -1.81
C GLY A 129 17.18 17.88 -1.11
N PHE A 130 18.23 17.98 -0.28
CA PHE A 130 18.59 19.21 0.41
C PHE A 130 19.16 20.26 -0.56
N GLN A 131 18.68 21.49 -0.44
CA GLN A 131 19.33 22.67 -1.00
C GLN A 131 20.03 23.42 0.14
N PRO A 132 21.36 23.32 0.28
CA PRO A 132 22.09 24.06 1.29
C PRO A 132 22.06 25.55 0.98
N VAL A 133 21.69 26.35 1.97
CA VAL A 133 21.84 27.80 1.91
C VAL A 133 23.21 28.14 2.47
N GLY A 134 24.15 28.49 1.61
CA GLY A 134 25.48 28.94 2.02
C GLY A 134 25.47 30.38 2.51
N ILE A 135 26.38 30.69 3.42
CA ILE A 135 26.50 32.00 4.05
C ILE A 135 27.96 32.42 4.07
N ALA A 136 28.23 33.60 3.54
CA ALA A 136 29.55 34.21 3.54
C ALA A 136 29.48 35.65 4.07
N VAL A 137 30.57 36.11 4.68
CA VAL A 137 30.68 37.46 5.23
C VAL A 137 31.90 38.17 4.66
N HIS A 138 31.72 39.46 4.41
CA HIS A 138 32.77 40.40 4.06
C HIS A 138 32.77 41.56 5.04
N ARG A 139 33.87 41.69 5.79
CA ARG A 139 34.12 42.82 6.70
C ARG A 139 35.04 43.81 6.01
N SER A 140 34.81 45.10 6.23
CA SER A 140 35.61 46.18 5.61
C SER A 140 37.12 45.92 5.78
N GLY A 141 37.84 45.75 4.66
CA GLY A 141 39.28 45.48 4.64
C GLY A 141 39.70 44.00 4.70
N ALA A 142 38.76 43.04 4.69
CA ALA A 142 39.03 41.61 4.67
C ALA A 142 38.37 40.91 3.46
N PRO A 143 38.97 39.84 2.90
CA PRO A 143 38.35 39.09 1.82
C PRO A 143 37.07 38.38 2.27
N TRP A 144 36.24 37.97 1.30
CA TRP A 144 35.04 37.18 1.56
C TRP A 144 35.39 35.84 2.23
N ARG A 145 34.75 35.54 3.36
CA ARG A 145 34.93 34.27 4.08
C ARG A 145 33.63 33.51 4.17
N LEU A 146 33.69 32.22 3.83
CA LEU A 146 32.57 31.29 3.97
C LEU A 146 32.43 30.92 5.46
N LEU A 147 31.25 31.17 6.02
CA LEU A 147 30.96 30.83 7.42
C LEU A 147 30.48 29.38 7.55
N GLY A 148 29.64 28.95 6.62
CA GLY A 148 29.05 27.62 6.61
C GLY A 148 27.78 27.56 5.77
N VAL A 149 27.05 26.46 5.95
CA VAL A 149 25.80 26.17 5.23
C VAL A 149 24.68 25.87 6.21
N VAL A 150 23.47 26.29 5.86
CA VAL A 150 22.24 25.88 6.54
C VAL A 150 21.53 24.88 5.64
N PRO A 151 21.51 23.58 5.98
CA PRO A 151 20.79 22.60 5.19
C PRO A 151 19.28 22.84 5.31
N MET A 152 18.63 23.02 4.18
CA MET A 152 17.18 23.13 4.09
C MET A 152 16.67 22.18 3.03
N HIS A 153 15.56 21.50 3.31
CA HIS A 153 14.90 20.65 2.34
C HIS A 153 13.40 20.78 2.42
N ALA A 154 12.78 20.62 1.26
CA ALA A 154 11.34 20.66 1.12
C ALA A 154 10.84 19.21 1.15
N MET A 155 10.25 18.80 2.27
CA MET A 155 9.47 17.58 2.31
C MET A 155 8.05 17.94 1.90
N ARG A 156 7.51 17.27 0.90
CA ARG A 156 6.05 17.25 0.76
C ARG A 156 5.51 16.67 2.05
N ASP A 157 4.60 17.38 2.74
CA ASP A 157 4.00 16.84 3.95
C ASP A 157 3.11 15.69 3.50
N VAL A 158 3.69 14.49 3.43
CA VAL A 158 2.92 13.26 3.45
C VAL A 158 2.44 13.16 4.89
N ARG A 159 1.48 14.03 5.26
CA ARG A 159 0.75 13.97 6.52
C ARG A 159 0.53 12.51 6.73
N HIS A 160 1.17 11.96 7.76
CA HIS A 160 1.18 10.55 8.10
C HIS A 160 -0.02 9.88 7.44
N LEU A 161 0.16 8.97 6.49
CA LEU A 161 -0.97 8.22 5.95
C LEU A 161 -1.83 7.70 7.12
N SER A 162 -1.25 7.38 8.29
CA SER A 162 -1.99 7.02 9.51
C SER A 162 -2.71 8.15 10.29
N LYS A 163 -2.34 9.44 10.17
CA LYS A 163 -2.98 10.57 10.89
C LYS A 163 -3.72 11.57 10.01
N ALA A 164 -3.67 11.45 8.68
CA ALA A 164 -4.70 12.08 7.85
C ALA A 164 -6.04 11.60 8.40
N LYS A 165 -6.96 12.53 8.73
CA LYS A 165 -8.35 12.22 9.05
C LYS A 165 -8.95 11.66 7.78
N ALA A 166 -8.63 10.40 7.48
CA ALA A 166 -9.16 9.68 6.36
C ALA A 166 -10.64 9.65 6.66
N ASN A 167 -11.39 10.45 5.91
CA ASN A 167 -12.82 10.27 5.81
C ASN A 167 -13.01 8.91 5.15
N PHE A 168 -12.96 7.86 5.97
CA PHE A 168 -13.24 6.52 5.54
C PHE A 168 -14.74 6.48 5.25
N ARG A 169 -15.09 6.20 4.00
CA ARG A 169 -16.48 5.91 3.66
C ARG A 169 -16.66 4.41 3.84
N TYR A 170 -17.52 4.01 4.77
CA TYR A 170 -17.96 2.63 4.85
C TYR A 170 -18.80 2.35 3.61
N PHE A 171 -18.26 1.51 2.72
CA PHE A 171 -19.05 0.97 1.62
C PHE A 171 -19.48 -0.43 2.03
N HIS A 172 -20.80 -0.64 2.07
CA HIS A 172 -21.36 -1.97 2.22
C HIS A 172 -21.23 -2.68 0.87
N VAL A 173 -20.28 -3.62 0.79
CA VAL A 173 -19.94 -4.34 -0.45
C VAL A 173 -20.65 -5.69 -0.49
N TRP A 174 -20.82 -6.34 0.67
CA TRP A 174 -21.33 -7.70 0.77
C TRP A 174 -22.56 -7.78 1.67
N ASP A 175 -23.69 -8.11 1.07
CA ASP A 175 -24.92 -8.36 1.81
C ASP A 175 -24.75 -9.55 2.79
N TRP A 176 -25.42 -9.44 3.94
CA TRP A 176 -25.42 -10.48 4.98
C TRP A 176 -25.72 -11.90 4.45
N PRO A 177 -26.68 -12.12 3.52
CA PRO A 177 -26.98 -13.46 3.03
C PRO A 177 -25.81 -14.08 2.25
N LEU A 178 -25.05 -13.27 1.52
CA LEU A 178 -23.92 -13.74 0.73
C LEU A 178 -22.76 -14.19 1.62
N ARG A 179 -22.59 -13.53 2.77
CA ARG A 179 -21.59 -13.92 3.77
C ARG A 179 -21.94 -15.25 4.43
N VAL A 180 -23.20 -15.44 4.83
CA VAL A 180 -23.65 -16.72 5.38
C VAL A 180 -23.42 -17.84 4.38
N LEU A 181 -23.84 -17.65 3.12
CA LEU A 181 -23.61 -18.63 2.08
C LEU A 181 -22.12 -18.96 1.97
N HIS A 182 -21.23 -17.96 1.90
CA HIS A 182 -19.78 -18.17 1.85
C HIS A 182 -19.25 -19.01 3.02
N TRP A 183 -19.62 -18.69 4.26
CA TRP A 183 -19.17 -19.48 5.41
C TRP A 183 -19.74 -20.90 5.39
N THR A 184 -20.98 -21.08 4.95
CA THR A 184 -21.55 -22.41 4.73
C THR A 184 -20.75 -23.20 3.68
N TRP A 185 -20.32 -22.57 2.58
CA TRP A 185 -19.42 -23.19 1.60
C TRP A 185 -18.12 -23.67 2.25
N VAL A 186 -17.47 -22.81 3.04
CA VAL A 186 -16.21 -23.13 3.72
C VAL A 186 -16.36 -24.36 4.63
N PHE A 187 -17.38 -24.39 5.48
CA PHE A 187 -17.61 -25.52 6.37
C PHE A 187 -17.96 -26.81 5.62
N CYS A 188 -18.77 -26.71 4.56
CA CYS A 188 -19.10 -27.88 3.74
C CYS A 188 -17.87 -28.45 3.03
N ILE A 189 -17.02 -27.61 2.42
CA ILE A 189 -15.81 -28.06 1.72
C ILE A 189 -14.86 -28.76 2.70
N ILE A 190 -14.62 -28.18 3.88
CA ILE A 190 -13.74 -28.79 4.89
C ILE A 190 -14.29 -30.16 5.31
N GLY A 191 -15.57 -30.24 5.66
CA GLY A 191 -16.20 -31.50 6.06
C GLY A 191 -16.21 -32.56 4.95
N LEU A 192 -16.51 -32.16 3.71
CA LEU A 192 -16.50 -33.04 2.54
C LEU A 192 -15.10 -33.52 2.18
N ALA A 193 -14.08 -32.67 2.29
CA ALA A 193 -12.70 -33.05 2.04
C ALA A 193 -12.21 -34.06 3.08
N VAL A 194 -12.43 -33.80 4.37
CA VAL A 194 -12.03 -34.70 5.46
C VAL A 194 -12.72 -36.05 5.31
N THR A 195 -14.05 -36.06 5.19
CA THR A 195 -14.81 -37.30 5.02
C THR A 195 -14.48 -38.00 3.68
N GLY A 196 -14.24 -37.26 2.61
CA GLY A 196 -13.85 -37.78 1.30
C GLY A 196 -12.51 -38.51 1.32
N ILE A 197 -11.49 -37.94 1.97
CA ILE A 197 -10.19 -38.59 2.18
C ILE A 197 -10.36 -39.90 2.96
N CYS A 198 -11.13 -39.89 4.04
CA CYS A 198 -11.38 -41.10 4.83
C CYS A 198 -12.09 -42.20 4.01
N ILE A 199 -13.00 -41.84 3.12
CA ILE A 199 -13.67 -42.79 2.19
C ILE A 199 -12.68 -43.32 1.15
N ALA A 200 -11.82 -42.46 0.59
CA ALA A 200 -10.89 -42.83 -0.47
C ALA A 200 -9.76 -43.75 0.01
N GLU A 201 -9.15 -43.45 1.16
CA GLU A 201 -8.06 -44.27 1.72
C GLU A 201 -8.55 -45.55 2.41
N GLY A 202 -9.85 -45.66 2.69
CA GLY A 202 -10.41 -46.77 3.43
C GLY A 202 -9.85 -46.87 4.85
N TRP A 203 -9.74 -45.73 5.55
CA TRP A 203 -9.10 -45.62 6.88
C TRP A 203 -9.56 -46.69 7.89
N PHE A 204 -10.84 -47.09 7.82
CA PHE A 204 -11.42 -48.12 8.69
C PHE A 204 -10.96 -49.55 8.34
N LEU A 205 -10.59 -49.84 7.09
CA LEU A 205 -10.01 -51.13 6.70
C LEU A 205 -8.57 -51.29 7.20
N LYS A 206 -7.84 -50.17 7.42
CA LYS A 206 -6.48 -50.18 7.98
C LYS A 206 -6.43 -50.35 9.50
N MET A 207 -7.48 -49.92 10.22
CA MET A 207 -7.52 -49.92 11.70
C MET A 207 -8.14 -51.19 12.31
N GLY A 208 -8.51 -52.19 11.48
CA GLY A 208 -8.82 -53.56 11.94
C GLY A 208 -10.13 -53.76 12.72
N ASP A 209 -10.91 -52.71 12.98
CA ASP A 209 -12.12 -52.81 13.81
C ASP A 209 -13.39 -52.99 12.96
N LEU A 210 -13.63 -54.24 12.55
CA LEU A 210 -14.81 -54.65 11.77
C LEU A 210 -15.99 -55.12 12.64
N HIS A 211 -15.85 -55.16 13.96
CA HIS A 211 -16.84 -55.79 14.85
C HIS A 211 -17.67 -54.80 15.71
N GLY A 212 -17.28 -53.54 15.84
CA GLY A 212 -17.85 -52.67 16.88
C GLY A 212 -18.84 -51.57 16.46
N ALA A 213 -18.72 -50.97 15.27
CA ALA A 213 -19.47 -49.73 15.04
C ALA A 213 -19.79 -49.44 13.57
N PHE A 214 -21.00 -48.95 13.32
CA PHE A 214 -21.49 -48.38 12.06
C PHE A 214 -20.71 -47.10 11.62
N GLN A 215 -19.47 -46.92 12.08
CA GLN A 215 -18.63 -45.75 11.87
C GLN A 215 -18.44 -45.43 10.39
N PHE A 216 -18.20 -46.43 9.54
CA PHE A 216 -18.08 -46.22 8.10
C PHE A 216 -19.39 -45.77 7.45
N GLY A 217 -20.53 -46.32 7.92
CA GLY A 217 -21.86 -45.91 7.50
C GLY A 217 -22.18 -44.48 7.92
N THR A 218 -21.89 -44.12 9.17
CA THR A 218 -22.03 -42.75 9.69
C THR A 218 -21.15 -41.77 8.91
N LEU A 219 -19.91 -42.12 8.59
CA LEU A 219 -19.02 -41.26 7.83
C LEU A 219 -19.56 -40.99 6.42
N ARG A 220 -20.04 -42.03 5.72
CA ARG A 220 -20.69 -41.87 4.42
C ARG A 220 -21.96 -41.02 4.52
N PHE A 221 -22.78 -41.25 5.56
CA PHE A 221 -23.98 -40.46 5.81
C PHE A 221 -23.65 -38.97 6.00
N VAL A 222 -22.65 -38.64 6.81
CA VAL A 222 -22.19 -37.25 7.01
C VAL A 222 -21.70 -36.65 5.69
N HIS A 223 -20.93 -37.40 4.90
CA HIS A 223 -20.49 -36.93 3.57
C HIS A 223 -21.69 -36.61 2.66
N TYR A 224 -22.70 -37.48 2.60
CA TYR A 224 -23.89 -37.23 1.79
C TYR A 224 -24.73 -36.06 2.31
N ALA A 225 -24.90 -35.93 3.63
CA ALA A 225 -25.62 -34.82 4.24
C ALA A 225 -24.95 -33.47 3.94
N LEU A 226 -23.62 -33.40 4.03
CA LEU A 226 -22.85 -32.23 3.65
C LEU A 226 -22.93 -31.96 2.13
N GLY A 227 -22.93 -33.01 1.31
CA GLY A 227 -23.09 -32.91 -0.15
C GLY A 227 -24.45 -32.30 -0.53
N TRP A 228 -25.54 -32.78 0.08
CA TRP A 228 -26.87 -32.20 -0.11
C TRP A 228 -26.95 -30.76 0.39
N THR A 229 -26.31 -30.44 1.52
CA THR A 229 -26.20 -29.06 2.00
C THR A 229 -25.50 -28.17 0.98
N LEU A 230 -24.40 -28.63 0.39
CA LEU A 230 -23.67 -27.93 -0.67
C LEU A 230 -24.55 -27.67 -1.90
N VAL A 231 -25.37 -28.65 -2.31
CA VAL A 231 -26.33 -28.50 -3.42
C VAL A 231 -27.33 -27.39 -3.11
N VAL A 232 -27.95 -27.41 -1.91
CA VAL A 232 -28.91 -26.38 -1.51
C VAL A 232 -28.25 -24.99 -1.50
N VAL A 233 -27.04 -24.87 -0.96
CA VAL A 233 -26.28 -23.61 -0.94
C VAL A 233 -25.97 -23.12 -2.36
N MET A 234 -25.60 -24.02 -3.27
CA MET A 234 -25.41 -23.70 -4.70
C MET A 234 -26.69 -23.20 -5.35
N MET A 235 -27.82 -23.86 -5.11
CA MET A 235 -29.13 -23.45 -5.65
C MET A 235 -29.58 -22.10 -5.09
N LEU A 236 -29.41 -21.87 -3.79
CA LEU A 236 -29.69 -20.58 -3.15
C LEU A 236 -28.80 -19.48 -3.75
N ARG A 237 -27.51 -19.78 -3.97
CA ARG A 237 -26.59 -18.84 -4.62
C ARG A 237 -27.00 -18.55 -6.06
N PHE A 238 -27.43 -19.56 -6.82
CA PHE A 238 -27.92 -19.39 -8.18
C PHE A 238 -29.19 -18.53 -8.21
N SER A 239 -30.09 -18.75 -7.26
CA SER A 239 -31.33 -17.96 -7.08
C SER A 239 -31.02 -16.49 -6.75
N CYS A 240 -30.00 -16.24 -5.92
CA CYS A 240 -29.54 -14.88 -5.65
C CYS A 240 -29.04 -14.15 -6.91
N PHE A 241 -28.50 -14.82 -7.93
CA PHE A 241 -28.11 -14.16 -9.19
C PHE A 241 -29.31 -13.58 -9.95
N PHE A 242 -30.49 -14.22 -9.86
CA PHE A 242 -31.72 -13.72 -10.49
C PHE A 242 -32.38 -12.61 -9.68
N MET A 243 -32.16 -12.59 -8.36
CA MET A 243 -32.78 -11.65 -7.43
C MET A 243 -31.87 -10.46 -7.05
N ALA A 244 -30.64 -10.42 -7.58
CA ALA A 244 -29.65 -9.40 -7.24
C ALA A 244 -29.96 -8.05 -7.90
N SER A 245 -30.11 -7.02 -7.06
CA SER A 245 -30.37 -5.62 -7.43
C SER A 245 -29.09 -4.82 -7.79
N ASN A 246 -27.89 -5.36 -7.51
CA ASN A 246 -26.61 -4.65 -7.66
C ASN A 246 -25.81 -5.05 -8.92
N LYS A 247 -25.27 -4.04 -9.64
CA LYS A 247 -24.45 -4.19 -10.87
C LYS A 247 -23.26 -5.16 -10.70
N TYR A 248 -22.67 -5.22 -9.50
CA TYR A 248 -21.53 -6.06 -9.14
C TYR A 248 -21.87 -7.52 -8.76
N GLN A 249 -23.16 -7.84 -8.63
CA GLN A 249 -23.66 -9.18 -8.29
C GLN A 249 -24.29 -9.90 -9.50
N SER A 250 -24.31 -9.26 -10.66
CA SER A 250 -24.95 -9.79 -11.87
C SER A 250 -24.10 -10.86 -12.57
N PHE A 251 -24.76 -11.82 -13.24
CA PHE A 251 -24.14 -12.92 -13.99
C PHE A 251 -23.10 -12.46 -15.04
N ARG A 252 -23.22 -11.22 -15.55
CA ARG A 252 -22.26 -10.61 -16.49
C ARG A 252 -20.93 -10.21 -15.86
N ALA A 253 -20.84 -10.07 -14.54
CA ALA A 253 -19.58 -9.81 -13.83
C ALA A 253 -18.73 -11.08 -13.66
N LEU A 254 -19.28 -12.26 -13.92
CA LEU A 254 -18.58 -13.54 -13.80
C LEU A 254 -17.74 -13.89 -15.04
N PHE A 255 -18.18 -13.44 -16.22
CA PHE A 255 -17.55 -13.79 -17.50
C PHE A 255 -16.83 -12.56 -18.12
N PRO A 256 -15.49 -12.49 -18.04
CA PRO A 256 -14.72 -11.45 -18.73
C PRO A 256 -14.61 -11.76 -20.23
N VAL A 257 -15.57 -11.27 -21.02
CA VAL A 257 -15.61 -11.52 -22.48
C VAL A 257 -14.78 -10.49 -23.28
N SER A 258 -14.21 -9.44 -22.66
CA SER A 258 -13.50 -8.39 -23.40
C SER A 258 -11.99 -8.64 -23.55
N ARG A 259 -11.43 -8.27 -24.71
CA ARG A 259 -9.98 -8.38 -25.02
C ARG A 259 -9.09 -7.54 -24.07
N GLN A 260 -9.63 -6.46 -23.48
CA GLN A 260 -8.91 -5.60 -22.54
C GLN A 260 -8.68 -6.32 -21.19
N GLN A 261 -9.67 -7.07 -20.70
CA GLN A 261 -9.57 -7.85 -19.47
C GLN A 261 -8.52 -8.97 -19.54
N TRP A 262 -8.24 -9.51 -20.75
CA TRP A 262 -7.19 -10.50 -20.96
C TRP A 262 -5.77 -9.92 -20.81
N LYS A 263 -5.53 -8.69 -21.28
CA LYS A 263 -4.25 -7.98 -21.05
C LYS A 263 -4.05 -7.64 -19.58
N ASP A 264 -5.11 -7.19 -18.91
CA ASP A 264 -5.10 -6.85 -17.49
C ASP A 264 -4.92 -8.10 -16.60
N LEU A 265 -5.47 -9.26 -17.02
CA LEU A 265 -5.23 -10.56 -16.39
C LEU A 265 -3.77 -10.98 -16.46
N TYR A 266 -3.17 -10.91 -17.65
CA TYR A 266 -1.78 -11.34 -17.87
C TYR A 266 -0.80 -10.49 -17.08
N THR A 267 -0.97 -9.16 -17.11
CA THR A 267 -0.14 -8.23 -16.33
C THR A 267 -0.27 -8.48 -14.82
N THR A 268 -1.49 -8.63 -14.33
CA THR A 268 -1.73 -8.98 -12.91
C THR A 268 -1.09 -10.32 -12.52
N ALA A 269 -1.27 -11.37 -13.32
CA ALA A 269 -0.73 -12.70 -13.01
C ALA A 269 0.81 -12.69 -12.96
N VAL A 270 1.45 -11.99 -13.90
CA VAL A 270 2.90 -11.79 -13.93
C VAL A 270 3.34 -10.99 -12.70
N ASP A 271 2.69 -9.88 -12.37
CA ASP A 271 3.08 -9.04 -11.24
C ASP A 271 2.97 -9.78 -9.89
N TYR A 272 1.94 -10.62 -9.71
CA TYR A 272 1.81 -11.49 -8.53
C TYR A 272 2.87 -12.60 -8.48
N VAL A 273 3.18 -13.24 -9.61
CA VAL A 273 4.20 -14.31 -9.68
C VAL A 273 5.62 -13.76 -9.45
N PHE A 274 5.90 -12.54 -9.92
CA PHE A 274 7.20 -11.89 -9.78
C PHE A 274 7.34 -11.00 -8.54
N ALA A 275 6.32 -10.95 -7.67
CA ALA A 275 6.29 -10.12 -6.46
C ALA A 275 6.71 -8.66 -6.71
N ARG A 276 6.36 -8.10 -7.87
CA ARG A 276 6.64 -6.70 -8.19
C ARG A 276 5.69 -5.80 -7.40
N SER A 277 6.28 -4.84 -6.68
CA SER A 277 5.58 -3.86 -5.86
C SER A 277 4.45 -3.16 -6.63
N TYR A 278 3.34 -3.00 -5.92
CA TYR A 278 1.99 -2.72 -6.39
C TYR A 278 1.80 -1.26 -6.86
N ASP A 279 1.85 -1.02 -8.18
CA ASP A 279 1.32 0.19 -8.84
C ASP A 279 0.24 -0.16 -9.90
N GLY A 280 -0.42 -1.31 -9.71
CA GLY A 280 -1.52 -1.77 -10.57
C GLY A 280 -2.87 -1.08 -10.25
N PRO A 281 -3.78 -0.94 -11.24
CA PRO A 281 -5.06 -0.28 -11.07
C PRO A 281 -5.93 -0.98 -10.01
N ARG A 282 -6.36 -0.24 -8.98
CA ARG A 282 -7.27 -0.71 -7.92
C ARG A 282 -8.70 -0.81 -8.45
N TYR A 283 -9.26 -2.03 -8.42
CA TYR A 283 -10.65 -2.33 -8.78
C TYR A 283 -11.53 -2.44 -7.51
N ILE A 284 -12.77 -1.96 -7.56
CA ILE A 284 -13.70 -1.98 -6.40
C ILE A 284 -14.33 -3.36 -6.21
N GLY A 285 -14.65 -4.05 -7.32
CA GLY A 285 -15.37 -5.33 -7.32
C GLY A 285 -14.45 -6.55 -7.32
N HIS A 286 -13.99 -6.94 -8.51
CA HIS A 286 -13.16 -8.14 -8.68
C HIS A 286 -12.03 -7.87 -9.68
N ASN A 287 -10.81 -8.21 -9.28
CA ASN A 287 -9.67 -8.26 -10.19
C ASN A 287 -9.96 -9.28 -11.33
N PRO A 288 -9.59 -9.03 -12.60
CA PRO A 288 -9.74 -9.98 -13.69
C PRO A 288 -9.26 -11.41 -13.37
N LEU A 289 -8.17 -11.55 -12.59
CA LEU A 289 -7.69 -12.85 -12.11
C LEU A 289 -8.70 -13.53 -11.19
N GLN A 290 -9.31 -12.76 -10.31
CA GLN A 290 -10.31 -13.20 -9.35
C GLN A 290 -11.61 -13.66 -10.07
N GLN A 291 -12.00 -13.00 -11.16
CA GLN A 291 -13.17 -13.40 -11.98
C GLN A 291 -12.97 -14.77 -12.65
N TRP A 292 -11.77 -15.02 -13.21
CA TRP A 292 -11.42 -16.32 -13.78
C TRP A 292 -11.35 -17.42 -12.72
N THR A 293 -10.78 -17.13 -11.56
CA THR A 293 -10.75 -18.07 -10.44
C THR A 293 -12.17 -18.42 -9.99
N TYR A 294 -13.09 -17.46 -9.89
CA TYR A 294 -14.48 -17.76 -9.54
C TYR A 294 -15.18 -18.62 -10.57
N THR A 295 -15.02 -18.31 -11.86
CA THR A 295 -15.58 -19.15 -12.93
C THR A 295 -15.05 -20.58 -12.84
N GLY A 296 -13.74 -20.76 -12.66
CA GLY A 296 -13.13 -22.07 -12.48
C GLY A 296 -13.67 -22.81 -11.25
N VAL A 297 -13.84 -22.12 -10.13
CA VAL A 297 -14.38 -22.70 -8.88
C VAL A 297 -15.85 -23.10 -9.03
N TYR A 298 -16.68 -22.32 -9.72
CA TYR A 298 -18.07 -22.68 -9.99
C TYR A 298 -18.18 -23.91 -10.91
N VAL A 299 -17.34 -24.00 -11.93
CA VAL A 299 -17.24 -25.19 -12.78
C VAL A 299 -16.82 -26.39 -11.94
N LEU A 300 -15.80 -26.23 -11.09
CA LEU A 300 -15.33 -27.30 -10.21
C LEU A 300 -16.43 -27.77 -9.23
N PHE A 301 -17.18 -26.85 -8.63
CA PHE A 301 -18.33 -27.20 -7.79
C PHE A 301 -19.39 -27.97 -8.55
N THR A 302 -19.72 -27.51 -9.76
CA THR A 302 -20.72 -28.19 -10.61
C THR A 302 -20.26 -29.60 -10.94
N THR A 303 -18.99 -29.78 -11.32
CA THR A 303 -18.39 -31.10 -11.57
C THR A 303 -18.46 -31.99 -10.33
N MET A 304 -18.13 -31.49 -9.14
CA MET A 304 -18.21 -32.27 -7.90
C MET A 304 -19.64 -32.65 -7.53
N ILE A 305 -20.61 -31.76 -7.71
CA ILE A 305 -22.03 -32.06 -7.50
C ILE A 305 -22.50 -33.14 -8.47
N VAL A 306 -22.24 -32.98 -9.77
CA VAL A 306 -22.70 -33.94 -10.80
C VAL A 306 -22.08 -35.31 -10.59
N THR A 307 -20.77 -35.38 -10.38
CA THR A 307 -20.07 -36.65 -10.13
C THR A 307 -20.47 -37.26 -8.78
N GLY A 308 -20.66 -36.46 -7.74
CA GLY A 308 -21.12 -36.93 -6.42
C GLY A 308 -22.54 -37.48 -6.45
N LEU A 309 -23.47 -36.78 -7.12
CA LEU A 309 -24.85 -37.24 -7.31
C LEU A 309 -24.91 -38.50 -8.20
N ALA A 310 -24.08 -38.57 -9.24
CA ALA A 310 -23.98 -39.77 -10.07
C ALA A 310 -23.47 -41.00 -9.30
N LEU A 311 -22.53 -40.82 -8.37
CA LEU A 311 -22.07 -41.90 -7.48
C LEU A 311 -23.10 -42.24 -6.39
N TYR A 312 -23.83 -41.25 -5.88
CA TYR A 312 -24.90 -41.44 -4.90
C TYR A 312 -26.09 -42.21 -5.49
N ALA A 313 -26.47 -41.90 -6.74
CA ALA A 313 -27.57 -42.54 -7.46
C ALA A 313 -27.40 -44.06 -7.60
N LEU A 314 -26.16 -44.58 -7.61
CA LEU A 314 -25.88 -46.01 -7.66
C LEU A 314 -26.41 -46.79 -6.44
N TYR A 315 -26.71 -46.11 -5.34
CA TYR A 315 -27.23 -46.73 -4.13
C TYR A 315 -28.65 -47.30 -4.31
N GLU A 316 -29.50 -46.61 -5.08
CA GLU A 316 -30.90 -47.03 -5.29
C GLU A 316 -31.31 -46.92 -6.77
N PRO A 317 -31.00 -47.95 -7.59
CA PRO A 317 -31.23 -47.93 -9.05
C PRO A 317 -32.70 -47.82 -9.47
N ARG A 318 -33.64 -48.05 -8.54
CA ARG A 318 -35.09 -48.00 -8.79
C ARG A 318 -35.68 -46.60 -8.64
N HIS A 319 -34.92 -45.66 -8.09
CA HIS A 319 -35.40 -44.29 -7.85
C HIS A 319 -35.29 -43.46 -9.14
N TRP A 320 -36.23 -42.54 -9.38
CA TRP A 320 -36.26 -41.68 -10.59
C TRP A 320 -34.96 -40.89 -10.78
N PHE A 321 -34.28 -40.59 -9.68
CA PHE A 321 -32.99 -39.89 -9.64
C PHE A 321 -31.88 -40.64 -10.39
N TYR A 322 -31.95 -41.97 -10.46
CA TYR A 322 -30.97 -42.80 -11.17
C TYR A 322 -30.92 -42.47 -12.66
N HIS A 323 -32.07 -42.32 -13.31
CA HIS A 323 -32.15 -42.09 -14.76
C HIS A 323 -31.54 -40.76 -15.22
N TRP A 324 -31.48 -39.74 -14.35
CA TRP A 324 -30.90 -38.44 -14.69
C TRP A 324 -29.36 -38.43 -14.68
N PHE A 325 -28.74 -39.27 -13.85
CA PHE A 325 -27.27 -39.25 -13.66
C PHE A 325 -26.56 -40.50 -14.21
N MET A 326 -27.30 -41.57 -14.49
CA MET A 326 -26.75 -42.79 -15.10
C MET A 326 -26.03 -42.55 -16.44
N PRO A 327 -26.51 -41.68 -17.36
CA PRO A 327 -25.80 -41.44 -18.63
C PRO A 327 -24.35 -40.98 -18.48
N LEU A 328 -24.03 -40.26 -17.39
CA LEU A 328 -22.66 -39.86 -17.06
C LEU A 328 -21.80 -41.07 -16.68
N ASN A 329 -22.34 -41.97 -15.85
CA ASN A 329 -21.65 -43.18 -15.42
C ASN A 329 -21.49 -44.19 -16.56
N ASP A 330 -22.45 -44.26 -17.48
CA ASP A 330 -22.40 -45.16 -18.64
C ASP A 330 -21.41 -44.67 -19.71
N LEU A 331 -21.29 -43.36 -19.90
CA LEU A 331 -20.36 -42.77 -20.87
C LEU A 331 -18.91 -42.80 -20.38
N ILE A 332 -18.68 -42.45 -19.11
CA ILE A 332 -17.32 -42.25 -18.55
C ILE A 332 -16.84 -43.51 -17.81
N GLY A 333 -17.75 -44.29 -17.24
CA GLY A 333 -17.46 -45.42 -16.37
C GLY A 333 -17.36 -45.01 -14.89
N VAL A 334 -17.99 -45.80 -14.01
CA VAL A 334 -18.01 -45.57 -12.55
C VAL A 334 -16.62 -45.37 -11.93
N PRO A 335 -15.57 -46.14 -12.28
CA PRO A 335 -14.23 -45.93 -11.73
C PRO A 335 -13.64 -44.56 -12.10
N TYR A 336 -13.87 -44.10 -13.33
CA TYR A 336 -13.39 -42.82 -13.83
C TYR A 336 -14.17 -41.66 -13.22
N VAL A 337 -15.48 -41.79 -13.01
CA VAL A 337 -16.28 -40.78 -12.27
C VAL A 337 -15.76 -40.62 -10.84
N ARG A 338 -15.43 -41.74 -10.17
CA ARG A 338 -14.80 -41.70 -8.84
C ARG A 338 -13.43 -41.02 -8.87
N LEU A 339 -12.60 -41.30 -9.89
CA LEU A 339 -11.30 -40.66 -10.05
C LEU A 339 -11.44 -39.15 -10.27
N ILE A 340 -12.36 -38.71 -11.14
CA ILE A 340 -12.63 -37.29 -11.37
C ILE A 340 -13.08 -36.61 -10.08
N HIS A 341 -13.95 -37.26 -9.31
CA HIS A 341 -14.41 -36.75 -8.01
C HIS A 341 -13.25 -36.62 -7.01
N LEU A 342 -12.36 -37.61 -6.95
CA LEU A 342 -11.17 -37.56 -6.08
C LEU A 342 -10.18 -36.46 -6.51
N ILE A 343 -9.92 -36.32 -7.80
CA ILE A 343 -9.07 -35.24 -8.34
C ILE A 343 -9.69 -33.88 -8.02
N GLY A 344 -11.00 -33.74 -8.20
CA GLY A 344 -11.72 -32.50 -7.89
C GLY A 344 -11.62 -32.11 -6.42
N MET A 345 -11.65 -33.07 -5.49
CA MET A 345 -11.39 -32.85 -4.06
C MET A 345 -9.98 -32.26 -3.84
N TRP A 346 -8.94 -32.82 -4.46
CA TRP A 346 -7.58 -32.28 -4.33
C TRP A 346 -7.45 -30.87 -4.91
N CYS A 347 -8.09 -30.61 -6.06
CA CYS A 347 -8.17 -29.27 -6.62
C CYS A 347 -8.82 -28.27 -5.64
N PHE A 348 -9.88 -28.68 -4.92
CA PHE A 348 -10.50 -27.85 -3.91
C PHE A 348 -9.59 -27.55 -2.72
N ILE A 349 -8.82 -28.54 -2.25
CA ILE A 349 -7.88 -28.36 -1.14
C ILE A 349 -6.78 -27.35 -1.54
N ILE A 350 -6.18 -27.52 -2.72
CA ILE A 350 -5.15 -26.61 -3.24
C ILE A 350 -5.72 -25.20 -3.42
N PHE A 351 -6.90 -25.10 -4.04
CA PHE A 351 -7.59 -23.82 -4.21
C PHE A 351 -7.84 -23.13 -2.87
N ALA A 352 -8.35 -23.84 -1.86
CA ALA A 352 -8.62 -23.29 -0.54
C ALA A 352 -7.35 -22.76 0.12
N MET A 353 -6.23 -23.49 0.05
CA MET A 353 -4.94 -23.05 0.57
C MET A 353 -4.46 -21.75 -0.09
N ILE A 354 -4.47 -21.71 -1.43
CA ILE A 354 -4.06 -20.52 -2.20
C ILE A 354 -4.99 -19.34 -1.91
N HIS A 355 -6.31 -19.57 -1.86
CA HIS A 355 -7.30 -18.55 -1.59
C HIS A 355 -7.12 -17.92 -0.21
N VAL A 356 -6.88 -18.73 0.83
CA VAL A 356 -6.61 -18.22 2.18
C VAL A 356 -5.29 -17.46 2.23
N TYR A 357 -4.23 -17.99 1.60
CA TYR A 357 -2.94 -17.31 1.54
C TYR A 357 -3.03 -15.92 0.88
N LEU A 358 -3.63 -15.84 -0.32
CA LEU A 358 -3.80 -14.58 -1.03
C LEU A 358 -4.71 -13.61 -0.27
N SER A 359 -5.73 -14.12 0.42
CA SER A 359 -6.60 -13.29 1.25
C SER A 359 -5.83 -12.66 2.42
N ILE A 360 -4.95 -13.42 3.08
CA ILE A 360 -4.11 -12.92 4.18
C ILE A 360 -3.07 -11.93 3.66
N LEU A 361 -2.43 -12.24 2.53
CA LEU A 361 -1.46 -11.37 1.89
C LEU A 361 -2.08 -10.02 1.53
N SER A 362 -3.24 -10.02 0.87
CA SER A 362 -3.97 -8.79 0.52
C SER A 362 -4.45 -8.03 1.77
N GLY A 363 -4.82 -8.73 2.84
CA GLY A 363 -5.17 -8.11 4.12
C GLY A 363 -4.01 -7.38 4.78
N ASN A 364 -2.81 -7.98 4.76
CA ASN A 364 -1.63 -7.48 5.47
C ASN A 364 -0.81 -6.48 4.65
N VAL A 365 -0.59 -6.75 3.37
CA VAL A 365 0.27 -5.97 2.47
C VAL A 365 -0.52 -4.83 1.84
N ASP A 366 -1.66 -5.12 1.22
CA ASP A 366 -2.44 -4.11 0.48
C ASP A 366 -3.35 -3.28 1.40
N ARG A 367 -3.49 -3.68 2.67
CA ARG A 367 -4.44 -3.10 3.65
C ARG A 367 -5.86 -2.97 3.10
N ASP A 368 -6.22 -3.86 2.18
CA ASP A 368 -7.42 -3.74 1.38
C ASP A 368 -8.69 -4.16 2.14
N GLY A 369 -8.56 -4.68 3.36
CA GLY A 369 -9.70 -4.99 4.23
C GLY A 369 -10.62 -6.09 3.69
N THR A 370 -10.15 -6.86 2.71
CA THR A 370 -10.91 -7.88 1.97
C THR A 370 -11.42 -8.99 2.88
N ILE A 371 -10.57 -9.52 3.77
CA ILE A 371 -10.98 -10.50 4.80
C ILE A 371 -11.98 -9.88 5.77
N SER A 372 -11.68 -8.68 6.28
CA SER A 372 -12.56 -7.98 7.22
C SER A 372 -13.95 -7.74 6.62
N SER A 373 -14.04 -7.49 5.31
CA SER A 373 -15.31 -7.31 4.60
C SER A 373 -16.15 -8.59 4.51
N MET A 374 -15.55 -9.78 4.51
CA MET A 374 -16.29 -11.05 4.51
C MET A 374 -16.91 -11.38 5.88
N PHE A 375 -16.36 -10.84 6.96
CA PHE A 375 -16.96 -10.97 8.30
C PHE A 375 -17.90 -9.80 8.62
N SER A 376 -17.50 -8.57 8.29
CA SER A 376 -18.21 -7.34 8.69
C SER A 376 -19.18 -6.78 7.64
N GLY A 377 -19.11 -7.25 6.39
CA GLY A 377 -20.03 -6.86 5.30
C GLY A 377 -19.64 -5.59 4.55
N GLY A 378 -18.66 -4.83 5.06
CA GLY A 378 -18.23 -3.59 4.44
C GLY A 378 -16.74 -3.40 4.41
N ARG A 379 -16.31 -2.52 3.51
CA ARG A 379 -14.92 -2.16 3.29
C ARG A 379 -14.74 -0.69 3.63
N TRP A 380 -13.71 -0.39 4.42
CA TRP A 380 -13.34 0.98 4.75
C TRP A 380 -12.42 1.51 3.66
N LEU A 381 -12.98 2.33 2.76
CA LEU A 381 -12.23 2.92 1.65
C LEU A 381 -11.86 4.38 1.98
N ARG A 382 -10.62 4.79 1.71
CA ARG A 382 -10.21 6.20 1.83
C ARG A 382 -10.87 7.03 0.74
N LYS A 383 -11.57 8.11 1.10
CA LYS A 383 -11.99 9.14 0.13
C LYS A 383 -10.74 9.70 -0.58
N GLY A 384 -10.76 9.71 -1.93
CA GLY A 384 -9.72 10.30 -2.78
C GLY A 384 -8.97 9.33 -3.69
N VAL A 385 -9.17 8.01 -3.56
CA VAL A 385 -8.63 7.03 -4.51
C VAL A 385 -9.59 6.94 -5.70
N LYS A 386 -9.13 7.33 -6.90
CA LYS A 386 -9.88 7.08 -8.14
C LYS A 386 -9.83 5.58 -8.44
N PHE A 387 -10.96 4.91 -8.30
CA PHE A 387 -11.13 3.56 -8.80
C PHE A 387 -11.57 3.63 -10.25
N ARG A 388 -11.10 2.71 -11.11
CA ARG A 388 -11.52 2.68 -12.52
C ARG A 388 -13.00 2.34 -12.73
N ASP A 389 -13.69 1.87 -11.69
CA ASP A 389 -15.09 1.43 -11.73
C ASP A 389 -16.09 2.42 -11.07
N GLU A 390 -15.63 3.63 -10.70
CA GLU A 390 -16.52 4.79 -10.51
C GLU A 390 -16.88 5.39 -11.87
#